data_AF-A0AA43F3W3-F1
#
_entry.id   AF-A0AA43F3W3-F1
#
_cell.length_a   1.000
_cell.length_b   1.000
_cell.length_c   1.000
_cell.angle_alpha   90.00
_cell.angle_beta   90.00
_cell.angle_gamma   90.00
#
_symmetry.space_group_name_H-M   'P 1'
#
loop_
_entity.id
_entity.type
_entity.pdbx_description
1 polymer ?
#
loop_
_entity_poly.entity_id
_entity_poly.type
_entity_poly.pdbx_seq_one_letter_code
_entity_poly.pdbx_strand_id
1 'polypeptide(L)'
;KTMKAQVTAIIAYDSQFYENLPKTFPNNPKAKDGFLGEGKQTSNDRVALRNGSLQGAYFIIAARALGLDCGPMSGFDSAKLDAAFFPDGRWKSNFLINLGKADPAKIFPRNPRLSFDEACRID
;
A
#
# COMPACT_ATOMS: atom_id res chain seq x y z
N LYS A 1 -5.43 2.82 18.35
CA LYS A 1 -6.32 2.07 17.42
C LYS A 1 -5.71 0.71 17.11
N THR A 2 -4.48 0.67 16.63
CA THR A 2 -3.70 -0.55 16.32
C THR A 2 -3.67 -1.59 17.45
N MET A 3 -3.37 -1.20 18.70
CA MET A 3 -3.34 -2.12 19.86
C MET A 3 -4.68 -2.78 20.21
N LYS A 4 -5.80 -2.32 19.63
CA LYS A 4 -7.13 -2.91 19.82
C LYS A 4 -7.60 -3.75 18.62
N ALA A 5 -6.87 -3.71 17.51
CA ALA A 5 -7.17 -4.53 16.35
C ALA A 5 -6.73 -5.97 16.62
N GLN A 6 -7.47 -6.94 16.07
CA GLN A 6 -7.07 -8.35 16.17
C GLN A 6 -5.78 -8.61 15.39
N VAL A 7 -5.68 -8.01 14.20
CA VAL A 7 -4.49 -8.06 13.35
C VAL A 7 -4.24 -6.68 12.75
N THR A 8 -2.97 -6.33 12.61
CA THR A 8 -2.54 -5.16 11.82
C THR A 8 -1.67 -5.65 10.67
N ALA A 9 -2.11 -5.43 9.44
CA ALA A 9 -1.31 -5.71 8.26
C ALA A 9 -0.41 -4.51 7.94
N ILE A 10 0.85 -4.79 7.59
CA ILE A 10 1.77 -3.81 7.02
C ILE A 10 1.70 -3.97 5.51
N ILE A 11 1.22 -2.94 4.80
CA ILE A 11 1.34 -2.90 3.35
C ILE A 11 2.70 -2.25 3.04
N ALA A 12 3.59 -3.03 2.45
CA ALA A 12 4.93 -2.62 2.07
C ALA A 12 5.17 -2.81 0.57
N TYR A 13 6.16 -2.12 0.04
CA TYR A 13 6.61 -2.28 -1.34
C TYR A 13 8.09 -2.65 -1.39
N ASP A 14 8.44 -3.45 -2.39
CA ASP A 14 9.81 -3.88 -2.66
C ASP A 14 10.52 -2.80 -3.49
N SER A 15 11.56 -2.18 -2.94
CA SER A 15 12.38 -1.20 -3.67
C SER A 15 13.15 -1.83 -4.85
N GLN A 16 13.25 -3.15 -4.86
CA GLN A 16 13.86 -3.96 -5.92
C GLN A 16 12.83 -4.84 -6.63
N PHE A 17 11.56 -4.40 -6.72
CA PHE A 17 10.49 -5.14 -7.40
C PHE A 17 10.87 -5.61 -8.80
N TYR A 18 11.75 -4.86 -9.49
CA TYR A 18 12.20 -5.14 -10.85
C TYR A 18 12.93 -6.48 -10.98
N GLU A 19 13.46 -7.04 -9.88
CA GLU A 19 14.01 -8.40 -9.84
C GLU A 19 12.98 -9.47 -10.21
N ASN A 20 11.70 -9.20 -9.96
CA ASN A 20 10.61 -10.11 -10.28
C ASN A 20 10.02 -9.90 -11.68
N LEU A 21 10.42 -8.85 -12.42
CA LEU A 21 9.84 -8.56 -13.75
C LEU A 21 9.99 -9.68 -14.77
N PRO A 22 11.09 -10.46 -14.83
CA PRO A 22 11.14 -11.63 -15.71
C PRO A 22 10.02 -12.65 -15.45
N LYS A 23 9.54 -12.74 -14.21
CA LYS A 23 8.43 -13.61 -13.80
C LYS A 23 7.06 -12.96 -14.00
N THR A 24 6.90 -11.70 -13.62
CA THR A 24 5.59 -11.01 -13.61
C THR A 24 5.25 -10.32 -14.93
N PHE A 25 6.24 -10.11 -15.79
CA PHE A 25 6.08 -9.54 -17.13
C PHE A 25 6.93 -10.32 -18.17
N PRO A 26 6.63 -11.61 -18.37
CA PRO A 26 7.46 -12.51 -19.20
C PRO A 26 7.48 -12.11 -20.69
N ASN A 27 6.52 -11.30 -21.15
CA ASN A 27 6.49 -10.78 -22.52
C ASN A 27 7.63 -9.77 -22.78
N ASN A 28 8.24 -9.22 -21.74
CA ASN A 28 9.45 -8.40 -21.84
C ASN A 28 10.38 -8.66 -20.64
N PRO A 29 11.15 -9.76 -20.65
CA PRO A 29 12.03 -10.11 -19.53
C PRO A 29 13.14 -9.07 -19.27
N LYS A 30 13.49 -8.28 -20.29
CA LYS A 30 14.50 -7.19 -20.20
C LYS A 30 13.94 -5.89 -19.64
N ALA A 31 12.65 -5.82 -19.30
CA ALA A 31 12.05 -4.63 -18.68
C ALA A 31 12.76 -4.23 -17.38
N LYS A 32 13.36 -5.19 -16.68
CA LYS A 32 14.20 -4.97 -15.50
C LYS A 32 15.31 -3.95 -15.76
N ASP A 33 15.94 -3.99 -16.93
CA ASP A 33 17.11 -3.16 -17.25
C ASP A 33 16.79 -1.66 -17.18
N GLY A 34 15.54 -1.26 -17.43
CA GLY A 34 15.09 0.12 -17.34
C GLY A 34 15.11 0.72 -15.92
N PHE A 35 15.19 -0.15 -14.91
CA PHE A 35 15.22 0.20 -13.48
C PHE A 35 16.63 0.14 -12.87
N LEU A 36 17.64 -0.30 -13.64
CA LEU A 36 19.03 -0.38 -13.21
C LEU A 36 19.80 0.91 -13.54
N GLY A 37 20.84 1.18 -12.75
CA GLY A 37 21.75 2.32 -12.96
C GLY A 37 21.60 3.45 -11.95
N GLU A 38 22.60 4.33 -11.94
CA GLU A 38 22.64 5.49 -11.04
C GLU A 38 21.45 6.43 -11.30
N GLY A 39 20.92 7.04 -10.23
CA GLY A 39 19.81 7.99 -10.30
C GLY A 39 18.41 7.38 -10.50
N LYS A 40 18.27 6.05 -10.65
CA LYS A 40 16.97 5.40 -10.83
C LYS A 40 16.14 5.24 -9.56
N GLN A 41 16.77 5.32 -8.39
CA GLN A 41 16.14 5.04 -7.10
C GLN A 41 14.84 5.81 -6.87
N THR A 42 14.83 7.13 -7.09
CA THR A 42 13.64 7.96 -6.93
C THR A 42 12.50 7.55 -7.85
N SER A 43 12.79 7.21 -9.10
CA SER A 43 11.77 6.72 -10.03
C SER A 43 11.26 5.33 -9.65
N ASN A 44 12.15 4.46 -9.17
CA ASN A 44 11.82 3.10 -8.73
C ASN A 44 10.91 3.14 -7.50
N ASP A 45 11.26 3.95 -6.50
CA ASP A 45 10.46 4.16 -5.29
C ASP A 45 9.06 4.69 -5.66
N ARG A 46 8.95 5.65 -6.59
CA ARG A 46 7.65 6.16 -7.04
C ARG A 46 6.80 5.08 -7.71
N VAL A 47 7.40 4.24 -8.55
CA VAL A 47 6.71 3.13 -9.22
C VAL A 47 6.27 2.09 -8.20
N ALA A 48 7.17 1.67 -7.30
CA ALA A 48 6.91 0.69 -6.27
C ALA A 48 5.81 1.15 -5.31
N LEU A 49 5.88 2.41 -4.85
CA LEU A 49 4.87 3.02 -3.97
C LEU A 49 3.49 3.03 -4.63
N ARG A 50 3.38 3.47 -5.89
CA ARG A 50 2.09 3.52 -6.61
C ARG A 50 1.48 2.13 -6.75
N ASN A 51 2.27 1.14 -7.19
CA ASN A 51 1.79 -0.22 -7.36
C ASN A 51 1.43 -0.86 -6.01
N GLY A 52 2.23 -0.63 -4.96
CA GLY A 52 1.94 -1.06 -3.60
C GLY A 52 0.64 -0.47 -3.06
N SER A 53 0.36 0.82 -3.34
CA SER A 53 -0.91 1.46 -2.94
C SER A 53 -2.12 0.84 -3.64
N LEU A 54 -2.02 0.57 -4.95
CA LEU A 54 -3.09 -0.08 -5.72
C LEU A 54 -3.37 -1.50 -5.20
N GLN A 55 -2.32 -2.29 -4.97
CA GLN A 55 -2.45 -3.63 -4.39
C GLN A 55 -3.04 -3.59 -2.98
N GLY A 56 -2.60 -2.64 -2.15
CA GLY A 56 -3.18 -2.39 -0.84
C GLY A 56 -4.67 -2.03 -0.89
N ALA A 57 -5.10 -1.25 -1.89
CA ALA A 57 -6.53 -0.98 -2.10
C ALA A 57 -7.32 -2.25 -2.47
N TYR A 58 -6.79 -3.09 -3.36
CA TYR A 58 -7.40 -4.40 -3.66
C TYR A 58 -7.45 -5.31 -2.44
N PHE A 59 -6.42 -5.32 -1.60
CA PHE A 59 -6.42 -6.06 -0.34
C PHE A 59 -7.55 -5.59 0.59
N ILE A 60 -7.78 -4.28 0.71
CA ILE A 60 -8.90 -3.73 1.49
C ILE A 60 -10.25 -4.21 0.93
N ILE A 61 -10.41 -4.21 -0.40
CA ILE A 61 -11.65 -4.69 -1.06
C ILE A 61 -11.86 -6.18 -0.77
N ALA A 62 -10.82 -7.00 -0.92
CA ALA A 62 -10.89 -8.44 -0.67
C ALA A 62 -11.21 -8.75 0.81
N ALA A 63 -10.55 -8.08 1.76
CA ALA A 63 -10.82 -8.25 3.18
C ALA A 63 -12.27 -7.89 3.53
N ARG A 64 -12.81 -6.81 2.96
CA ARG A 64 -14.22 -6.43 3.12
C ARG A 64 -15.18 -7.44 2.51
N ALA A 65 -14.86 -8.00 1.35
CA ALA A 65 -15.66 -9.06 0.74
C ALA A 65 -15.73 -10.33 1.60
N LEU A 66 -14.71 -10.58 2.41
CA LEU A 66 -14.66 -11.66 3.42
C LEU A 66 -15.34 -11.29 4.75
N GLY A 67 -15.98 -10.12 4.84
CA GLY A 67 -16.70 -9.67 6.03
C GLY A 67 -15.81 -9.04 7.12
N LEU A 68 -14.59 -8.62 6.78
CA LEU A 68 -13.73 -7.87 7.69
C LEU A 68 -13.90 -6.35 7.53
N ASP A 69 -13.87 -5.66 8.65
CA ASP A 69 -13.68 -4.22 8.70
C ASP A 69 -12.19 -3.87 8.55
N CYS A 70 -11.94 -2.80 7.81
CA CYS A 70 -10.60 -2.34 7.47
C CYS A 70 -10.41 -0.88 7.89
N GLY A 71 -9.44 -0.63 8.77
CA GLY A 71 -8.98 0.69 9.18
C GLY A 71 -7.61 1.03 8.60
N PRO A 72 -7.52 1.54 7.35
CA PRO A 72 -6.25 1.97 6.76
C PRO A 72 -5.72 3.23 7.45
N MET A 73 -4.40 3.31 7.66
CA MET A 73 -3.74 4.38 8.40
C MET A 73 -2.36 4.74 7.81
N SER A 74 -2.08 6.03 7.66
CA SER A 74 -0.77 6.56 7.28
C SER A 74 -0.03 7.27 8.42
N GLY A 75 -0.69 7.47 9.57
CA GLY A 75 -0.12 8.19 10.72
C GLY A 75 0.73 7.30 11.62
N PHE A 76 1.91 6.90 11.16
CA PHE A 76 2.89 6.11 11.91
C PHE A 76 4.32 6.55 11.58
N ASP A 77 5.29 6.16 12.40
CA ASP A 77 6.72 6.39 12.16
C ASP A 77 7.25 5.29 11.23
N SER A 78 7.37 5.60 9.94
CA SER A 78 7.81 4.63 8.93
C SER A 78 9.25 4.18 9.15
N ALA A 79 10.14 5.08 9.60
CA ALA A 79 11.54 4.72 9.84
C ALA A 79 11.66 3.68 10.97
N LYS A 80 10.93 3.85 12.07
CA LYS A 80 10.93 2.86 13.16
C LYS A 80 10.29 1.53 12.74
N LEU A 81 9.20 1.59 11.98
CA LEU A 81 8.53 0.39 11.51
C LEU A 81 9.41 -0.38 10.52
N ASP A 82 10.00 0.31 9.55
CA ASP A 82 10.90 -0.30 8.57
C ASP A 82 12.15 -0.89 9.27
N ALA A 83 12.74 -0.19 10.25
CA ALA A 83 13.84 -0.74 11.03
C ALA A 83 13.46 -2.01 11.81
N ALA A 84 12.21 -2.11 12.29
CA ALA A 84 11.75 -3.25 13.06
C ALA A 84 11.36 -4.46 12.19
N PHE A 85 10.76 -4.23 11.04
CA PHE A 85 10.17 -5.30 10.21
C PHE A 85 10.93 -5.56 8.90
N PHE A 86 11.70 -4.59 8.41
CA PHE A 86 12.47 -4.65 7.16
C PHE A 86 13.92 -4.18 7.38
N PRO A 87 14.68 -4.81 8.30
CA PRO A 87 16.02 -4.35 8.68
C PRO A 87 17.05 -4.42 7.54
N ASP A 88 16.75 -5.17 6.46
CA ASP A 88 17.57 -5.23 5.25
C ASP A 88 17.38 -4.03 4.32
N GLY A 89 16.39 -3.17 4.59
CA GLY A 89 16.08 -1.95 3.82
C GLY A 89 15.52 -2.20 2.43
N ARG A 90 15.25 -3.45 2.03
CA ARG A 90 14.69 -3.77 0.72
C ARG A 90 13.23 -3.35 0.64
N TRP A 91 12.48 -3.66 1.69
CA TRP A 91 11.07 -3.34 1.78
C TRP A 91 10.88 -2.03 2.54
N LYS A 92 9.91 -1.24 2.10
CA LYS A 92 9.51 0.01 2.75
C LYS A 92 8.02 0.00 3.02
N SER A 93 7.62 0.42 4.21
CA SER A 93 6.22 0.55 4.56
C SER A 93 5.54 1.66 3.75
N ASN A 94 4.30 1.39 3.36
CA ASN A 94 3.43 2.34 2.68
C ASN A 94 2.34 2.83 3.65
N PHE A 95 1.52 1.89 4.13
CA PHE A 95 0.47 2.16 5.10
C PHE A 95 0.11 0.91 5.90
N LEU A 96 -0.61 1.10 6.99
CA LEU A 96 -1.08 0.02 7.85
C LEU A 96 -2.57 -0.21 7.68
N ILE A 97 -3.03 -1.44 7.92
CA ILE A 97 -4.44 -1.79 7.94
C ILE A 97 -4.77 -2.55 9.22
N ASN A 98 -5.57 -1.94 10.08
CA ASN A 98 -6.21 -2.69 11.16
C ASN A 98 -7.34 -3.55 10.56
N LEU A 99 -7.31 -4.85 10.83
CA LEU A 99 -8.31 -5.82 10.37
C LEU A 99 -9.05 -6.41 11.58
N GLY A 100 -10.34 -6.65 11.41
CA GLY A 100 -11.17 -7.32 12.41
C GLY A 100 -12.66 -7.07 12.18
N LYS A 101 -13.44 -7.10 13.26
CA LYS A 101 -14.85 -6.68 13.25
C LYS A 101 -15.00 -5.40 14.06
N ALA A 102 -15.56 -4.37 13.46
CA ALA A 102 -15.86 -3.12 14.11
C ALA A 102 -17.07 -3.29 15.04
N ASP A 103 -17.07 -2.52 16.12
CA ASP A 103 -18.22 -2.39 17.01
C ASP A 103 -19.29 -1.54 16.30
N PRO A 104 -20.47 -2.09 15.98
CA PRO A 104 -21.52 -1.35 15.27
C PRO A 104 -22.02 -0.11 16.02
N ALA A 105 -21.83 -0.03 17.35
CA ALA A 105 -22.16 1.15 18.14
C ALA A 105 -21.14 2.29 17.99
N LYS A 106 -19.97 2.03 17.39
CA LYS A 106 -18.86 2.97 17.24
C LYS A 106 -18.52 3.32 15.79
N ILE A 107 -19.26 2.78 14.83
CA ILE A 107 -19.12 3.16 13.42
C ILE A 107 -19.92 4.42 13.14
N PHE A 108 -19.34 5.30 12.34
CA PHE A 108 -20.02 6.51 11.87
C PHE A 108 -20.65 6.24 10.50
N PRO A 109 -21.74 6.95 10.15
CA PRO A 109 -22.21 7.01 8.77
C PRO A 109 -21.08 7.42 7.82
N ARG A 110 -21.26 7.15 6.53
CA ARG A 110 -20.30 7.58 5.50
C ARG A 110 -20.14 9.11 5.57
N ASN A 111 -18.92 9.57 5.89
CA ASN A 111 -18.57 10.98 5.84
C ASN A 111 -18.82 11.59 4.46
N PRO A 112 -18.93 12.93 4.34
CA PRO A 112 -19.04 13.61 3.06
C PRO A 112 -17.94 13.19 2.07
N ARG A 113 -18.26 13.29 0.79
CA ARG A 113 -17.31 13.15 -0.33
C ARG A 113 -17.43 14.39 -1.18
N LEU A 114 -16.32 14.79 -1.80
CA LEU A 114 -16.34 15.80 -2.85
C LEU A 114 -17.37 15.39 -3.91
N SER A 115 -18.12 16.36 -4.41
CA SER A 115 -18.91 16.22 -5.63
C SER A 115 -17.99 15.99 -6.83
N PHE A 116 -18.58 15.60 -7.96
CA PHE A 116 -17.81 15.37 -9.19
C PHE A 116 -17.09 16.65 -9.64
N ASP A 117 -17.79 17.79 -9.67
CA ASP A 117 -17.24 19.06 -10.14
C ASP A 117 -16.13 19.60 -9.22
N GLU A 118 -16.15 19.25 -7.92
CA GLU A 118 -15.06 19.58 -6.99
C GLU A 118 -13.82 18.69 -7.20
N ALA A 119 -14.00 17.46 -7.70
CA ALA A 119 -12.93 16.47 -7.79
C ALA A 119 -12.35 16.31 -9.20
N CYS A 120 -13.06 16.76 -10.25
CA CYS A 120 -12.74 16.46 -11.64
C CYS A 120 -12.91 17.70 -12.53
N ARG A 121 -12.07 17.80 -13.56
CA ARG A 121 -12.15 18.80 -14.63
C ARG A 121 -12.19 18.08 -15.98
N ILE A 122 -13.05 18.54 -16.88
CA ILE A 122 -13.16 18.05 -18.26
C ILE A 122 -12.82 19.22 -19.16
N ASP A 123 -11.72 19.11 -19.89
CA ASP A 123 -11.29 20.07 -20.92
C ASP A 123 -11.08 19.35 -22.25
#